data_AF-A0A2W4JRS9-F1
#
_entry.id   AF-A0A2W4JRS9-F1
#
_cell.length_a   1.000
_cell.length_b   1.000
_cell.length_c   1.000
_cell.angle_alpha   90.00
_cell.angle_beta   90.00
_cell.angle_gamma   90.00
#
_symmetry.space_group_name_H-M   'P 1'
#
loop_
_entity.id
_entity.type
_entity.pdbx_description
1 polymer ?
#
loop_
_entity_poly.entity_id
_entity_poly.type
_entity_poly.pdbx_seq_one_letter_code
_entity_poly.pdbx_strand_id
1 'polypeptide(L)'
;MHPKYFIGTRAGKASKYAVLDIDNGSPYHNAAGFAKISALLQKAGIEGFNLYRSSYSGGWHIYIYFDAPISSRDLYKQLYKLFALHDFTVEKGKLEIFPNPGNKSLGQGLRLPLQPGFAWLNDHSLTVREERDELSPADALTQFTRDIECSANPYHHFHKLRAFVERVEASRAEIIVKARINFPGAEIVPIKPDLVPQGSVEAQKEVIQAFRKLPPGINCDSWLRGRHYFEHGLSATGQRADAVFTMGHYLFYGDPERLISALGYGYEDERKLLIEEILKTKHHGKSKDISAGREEANKHIERATSWIPPHRRCAEARKYESAVPISWVRNNANRATRAQKLICAAVEDFRESKMTFSTRDLAIKSGVSTRTIAKYPQLWKPAMEEMRSGCLASDLHEYNAVEGVTSPKSQPPSPLHSKDMPPGRLAARRIVYELKMRDQQKGEHNRHLSQVAQKSFSAQWRYGVDRLLERARCVTSQKGLMVLQNLLARELLVAPSEDDCIWLSMHISALKERALSLGQSVQLAIDREATAS
;
A
#
# COMPACT_ATOMS: atom_id res chain seq x y z
N MET A 1 -18.04 -23.16 30.58
CA MET A 1 -16.72 -23.01 29.93
C MET A 1 -15.89 -22.05 30.77
N HIS A 2 -14.70 -22.43 31.21
CA HIS A 2 -13.90 -21.63 32.15
C HIS A 2 -13.29 -20.40 31.44
N PRO A 3 -13.38 -19.18 32.01
CA PRO A 3 -12.97 -17.90 31.37
C PRO A 3 -11.46 -17.74 31.10
N LYS A 4 -10.66 -18.80 31.29
CA LYS A 4 -9.20 -18.82 31.03
C LYS A 4 -8.81 -19.58 29.77
N TYR A 5 -9.73 -20.28 29.12
CA TYR A 5 -9.42 -21.10 27.95
C TYR A 5 -10.13 -20.53 26.73
N PHE A 6 -9.37 -19.84 25.87
CA PHE A 6 -9.84 -19.46 24.55
C PHE A 6 -9.93 -20.73 23.68
N ILE A 7 -11.12 -21.05 23.18
CA ILE A 7 -11.27 -22.01 22.09
C ILE A 7 -10.76 -21.31 20.84
N GLY A 8 -9.63 -21.77 20.32
CA GLY A 8 -9.06 -21.29 19.06
C GLY A 8 -9.10 -22.36 17.98
N THR A 9 -9.24 -21.93 16.73
CA THR A 9 -9.13 -22.84 15.57
C THR A 9 -7.68 -23.22 15.32
N ARG A 10 -7.44 -24.53 15.20
CA ARG A 10 -6.16 -25.06 14.71
C ARG A 10 -6.19 -25.14 13.19
N ALA A 11 -5.04 -24.92 12.58
CA ALA A 11 -4.89 -25.04 11.14
C ALA A 11 -5.08 -26.51 10.69
N GLY A 12 -6.00 -26.73 9.74
CA GLY A 12 -6.08 -27.98 8.99
C GLY A 12 -4.96 -28.07 7.94
N LYS A 13 -5.02 -29.12 7.09
CA LYS A 13 -4.12 -29.25 5.93
C LYS A 13 -4.43 -28.23 4.83
N ALA A 14 -5.69 -27.81 4.74
CA ALA A 14 -6.17 -26.79 3.83
C ALA A 14 -7.12 -25.82 4.55
N SER A 15 -7.20 -24.59 4.06
CA SER A 15 -8.06 -23.53 4.60
C SER A 15 -8.72 -22.75 3.46
N LYS A 16 -9.96 -22.31 3.66
CA LYS A 16 -10.65 -21.34 2.79
C LYS A 16 -10.41 -19.90 3.21
N TYR A 17 -9.59 -19.67 4.23
CA TYR A 17 -9.29 -18.34 4.72
C TYR A 17 -7.87 -18.22 5.25
N ALA A 18 -7.36 -16.99 5.23
CA ALA A 18 -6.23 -16.55 6.02
C ALA A 18 -6.66 -15.42 6.95
N VAL A 19 -5.94 -15.25 8.07
CA VAL A 19 -6.13 -14.12 8.98
C VAL A 19 -4.79 -13.48 9.27
N LEU A 20 -4.74 -12.17 9.13
CA LEU A 20 -3.66 -11.34 9.66
C LEU A 20 -4.14 -10.82 11.01
N ASP A 21 -3.47 -11.25 12.08
CA ASP A 21 -3.76 -10.84 13.45
C ASP A 21 -2.78 -9.73 13.85
N ILE A 22 -3.33 -8.56 14.17
CA ILE A 22 -2.60 -7.33 14.48
C ILE A 22 -2.98 -6.92 15.90
N ASP A 23 -2.10 -7.20 16.83
CA ASP A 23 -2.32 -6.86 18.23
C ASP A 23 -2.38 -5.35 18.48
N ASN A 24 -3.14 -4.96 19.51
CA ASN A 24 -3.14 -3.59 19.98
C ASN A 24 -1.73 -3.19 20.47
N GLY A 25 -1.20 -2.08 19.96
CA GLY A 25 0.18 -1.64 20.20
C GLY A 25 1.19 -2.10 19.15
N SER A 26 0.77 -2.92 18.17
CA SER A 26 1.57 -3.22 16.98
C SER A 26 1.88 -1.93 16.20
N PRO A 27 3.08 -1.80 15.57
CA PRO A 27 3.38 -0.67 14.68
C PRO A 27 2.42 -0.59 13.48
N TYR A 28 1.69 -1.67 13.19
CA TYR A 28 0.72 -1.74 12.10
C TYR A 28 -0.72 -1.46 12.55
N HIS A 29 -0.97 -1.33 13.87
CA HIS A 29 -2.29 -1.00 14.43
C HIS A 29 -2.57 0.50 14.36
N ASN A 30 -2.71 1.02 13.14
CA ASN A 30 -3.07 2.41 12.83
C ASN A 30 -3.46 2.54 11.35
N ALA A 31 -3.99 3.71 10.99
CA ALA A 31 -4.46 3.95 9.62
C ALA A 31 -3.36 3.83 8.55
N ALA A 32 -2.13 4.26 8.84
CA ALA A 32 -1.03 4.13 7.90
C ALA A 32 -0.59 2.66 7.72
N GLY A 33 -0.54 1.91 8.82
CA GLY A 33 -0.23 0.47 8.83
C GLY A 33 -1.26 -0.33 8.05
N PHE A 34 -2.55 -0.12 8.34
CA PHE A 34 -3.64 -0.75 7.61
C PHE A 34 -3.60 -0.40 6.11
N ALA A 35 -3.45 0.88 5.75
CA ALA A 35 -3.36 1.30 4.36
C ALA A 35 -2.20 0.63 3.61
N LYS A 36 -1.03 0.46 4.26
CA LYS A 36 0.11 -0.26 3.68
C LYS A 36 -0.20 -1.75 3.47
N ILE A 37 -0.80 -2.42 4.45
CA ILE A 37 -1.19 -3.83 4.35
C ILE A 37 -2.21 -4.02 3.22
N SER A 38 -3.27 -3.20 3.22
CA SER A 38 -4.33 -3.23 2.21
C SER A 38 -3.80 -3.00 0.79
N ALA A 39 -2.94 -1.99 0.62
CA ALA A 39 -2.31 -1.70 -0.67
C ALA A 39 -1.39 -2.85 -1.13
N LEU A 40 -0.67 -3.50 -0.21
CA LEU A 40 0.19 -4.62 -0.53
C LEU A 40 -0.61 -5.86 -0.95
N LEU A 41 -1.69 -6.17 -0.23
CA LEU A 41 -2.60 -7.26 -0.58
C LEU A 41 -3.21 -7.06 -1.98
N GLN A 42 -3.71 -5.84 -2.26
CA GLN A 42 -4.24 -5.48 -3.58
C GLN A 42 -3.18 -5.59 -4.68
N LYS A 43 -1.96 -5.08 -4.44
CA LYS A 43 -0.83 -5.19 -5.38
C LYS A 43 -0.46 -6.64 -5.68
N ALA A 44 -0.60 -7.53 -4.69
CA ALA A 44 -0.38 -8.96 -4.84
C ALA A 44 -1.54 -9.72 -5.50
N GLY A 45 -2.67 -9.05 -5.79
CA GLY A 45 -3.84 -9.65 -6.44
C GLY A 45 -4.89 -10.20 -5.48
N ILE A 46 -4.85 -9.82 -4.20
CA ILE A 46 -5.91 -10.08 -3.22
C ILE A 46 -6.82 -8.85 -3.15
N GLU A 47 -8.05 -9.00 -3.61
CA GLU A 47 -8.98 -7.87 -3.81
C GLU A 47 -10.03 -7.79 -2.69
N GLY A 48 -10.43 -8.93 -2.14
CA GLY A 48 -11.39 -9.02 -1.03
C GLY A 48 -10.72 -9.33 0.31
N PHE A 49 -10.98 -8.51 1.32
CA PHE A 49 -10.64 -8.79 2.72
C PHE A 49 -11.56 -8.01 3.66
N ASN A 50 -11.71 -8.48 4.89
CA ASN A 50 -12.62 -7.89 5.87
C ASN A 50 -11.88 -7.59 7.17
N LEU A 51 -12.08 -6.39 7.71
CA LEU A 51 -11.48 -5.93 8.95
C LEU A 51 -12.44 -6.07 10.14
N TYR A 52 -11.96 -6.72 11.19
CA TYR A 52 -12.69 -6.90 12.44
C TYR A 52 -11.84 -6.52 13.64
N ARG A 53 -12.49 -6.16 14.74
CA ARG A 53 -11.85 -6.14 16.06
C ARG A 53 -11.86 -7.55 16.62
N SER A 54 -10.70 -8.04 17.06
CA SER A 54 -10.53 -9.42 17.54
C SER A 54 -11.01 -9.60 18.98
N SER A 55 -10.98 -8.56 19.81
CA SER A 55 -11.45 -8.58 21.20
C SER A 55 -11.61 -7.19 21.82
N TYR A 56 -12.07 -7.11 23.07
CA TYR A 56 -12.10 -5.87 23.85
C TYR A 56 -10.73 -5.21 24.05
N SER A 57 -9.62 -5.94 23.87
CA SER A 57 -8.28 -5.33 23.92
C SER A 57 -8.02 -4.40 22.73
N GLY A 58 -8.83 -4.46 21.67
CA GLY A 58 -8.74 -3.58 20.51
C GLY A 58 -7.90 -4.11 19.34
N GLY A 59 -7.32 -5.31 19.44
CA GLY A 59 -6.60 -5.93 18.32
C GLY A 59 -7.46 -6.10 17.07
N TRP A 60 -6.83 -6.22 15.91
CA TRP A 60 -7.51 -6.35 14.61
C TRP A 60 -7.26 -7.71 13.98
N HIS A 61 -8.30 -8.27 13.39
CA HIS A 61 -8.20 -9.38 12.47
C HIS A 61 -8.57 -8.92 11.06
N ILE A 62 -7.68 -9.13 10.10
CA ILE A 62 -7.97 -8.98 8.68
C ILE A 62 -8.18 -10.37 8.10
N TYR A 63 -9.42 -10.70 7.76
CA TYR A 63 -9.75 -11.97 7.12
C TYR A 63 -9.66 -11.86 5.61
N ILE A 64 -9.05 -12.86 4.99
CA ILE A 64 -8.96 -13.03 3.54
C ILE A 64 -9.63 -14.36 3.23
N TYR A 65 -10.78 -14.31 2.54
CA TYR A 65 -11.54 -15.51 2.18
C TYR A 65 -11.23 -15.96 0.75
N PHE A 66 -11.39 -17.25 0.50
CA PHE A 66 -11.22 -17.89 -0.79
C PHE A 66 -12.41 -18.79 -1.11
N ASP A 67 -12.82 -18.83 -2.38
CA ASP A 67 -13.92 -19.67 -2.86
C ASP A 67 -13.60 -21.18 -2.75
N ALA A 68 -12.34 -21.55 -2.92
CA ALA A 68 -11.81 -22.90 -2.84
C ALA A 68 -10.73 -23.05 -1.74
N PRO A 69 -10.60 -24.25 -1.14
CA PRO A 69 -9.59 -24.49 -0.11
C PRO A 69 -8.17 -24.48 -0.68
N ILE A 70 -7.26 -23.79 0.00
CA ILE A 70 -5.84 -23.69 -0.33
C ILE A 70 -5.02 -24.44 0.72
N SER A 71 -3.92 -25.07 0.32
CA SER A 71 -2.96 -25.69 1.25
C SER A 71 -2.54 -24.68 2.33
N SER A 72 -2.82 -24.98 3.59
CA SER A 72 -2.53 -24.06 4.70
C SER A 72 -1.04 -23.74 4.80
N ARG A 73 -0.18 -24.71 4.42
CA ARG A 73 1.28 -24.53 4.40
C ARG A 73 1.71 -23.60 3.29
N ASP A 74 1.14 -23.72 2.11
CA ASP A 74 1.49 -22.84 0.98
C ASP A 74 0.94 -21.44 1.25
N LEU A 75 -0.30 -21.32 1.71
CA LEU A 75 -0.93 -20.05 2.07
C LEU A 75 -0.10 -19.26 3.10
N TYR A 76 0.30 -19.90 4.20
CA TYR A 76 1.18 -19.29 5.19
C TYR A 76 2.51 -18.85 4.57
N LYS A 77 3.16 -19.74 3.82
CA LYS A 77 4.48 -19.49 3.22
C LYS A 77 4.45 -18.29 2.27
N GLN A 78 3.45 -18.19 1.40
CA GLN A 78 3.35 -17.10 0.45
C GLN A 78 3.05 -15.76 1.13
N LEU A 79 2.12 -15.74 2.10
CA LEU A 79 1.82 -14.52 2.86
C LEU A 79 3.02 -14.07 3.70
N TYR A 80 3.68 -15.00 4.39
CA TYR A 80 4.90 -14.71 5.15
C TYR A 80 5.98 -14.08 4.25
N LYS A 81 6.24 -14.69 3.08
CA LYS A 81 7.19 -14.15 2.10
C LYS A 81 6.79 -12.78 1.60
N LEU A 82 5.52 -12.58 1.22
CA LEU A 82 5.01 -11.29 0.78
C LEU A 82 5.32 -10.21 1.82
N PHE A 83 4.93 -10.40 3.07
CA PHE A 83 5.14 -9.43 4.12
C PHE A 83 6.64 -9.23 4.43
N ALA A 84 7.42 -10.31 4.51
CA ALA A 84 8.87 -10.22 4.77
C ALA A 84 9.65 -9.52 3.64
N LEU A 85 9.23 -9.68 2.38
CA LEU A 85 9.86 -9.00 1.23
C LEU A 85 9.59 -7.50 1.20
N HIS A 86 8.51 -7.06 1.84
CA HIS A 86 8.07 -5.67 1.91
C HIS A 86 8.29 -5.04 3.31
N ASP A 87 9.32 -5.49 4.02
CA ASP A 87 9.79 -4.93 5.30
C ASP A 87 8.78 -5.00 6.46
N PHE A 88 7.79 -5.90 6.39
CA PHE A 88 6.93 -6.17 7.54
C PHE A 88 7.59 -7.16 8.50
N THR A 89 7.47 -6.86 9.79
CA THR A 89 7.97 -7.69 10.88
C THR A 89 6.88 -8.67 11.29
N VAL A 90 6.93 -9.88 10.73
CA VAL A 90 5.99 -10.96 11.05
C VAL A 90 6.46 -11.69 12.30
N GLU A 91 5.98 -11.24 13.45
CA GLU A 91 6.36 -11.72 14.78
C GLU A 91 5.15 -11.71 15.73
N LYS A 92 5.24 -12.56 16.77
CA LYS A 92 4.24 -12.63 17.83
C LYS A 92 4.06 -11.27 18.51
N GLY A 93 2.83 -10.82 18.73
CA GLY A 93 2.58 -9.52 19.36
C GLY A 93 2.61 -8.31 18.41
N LYS A 94 2.86 -8.52 17.11
CA LYS A 94 2.93 -7.44 16.10
C LYS A 94 2.04 -7.74 14.89
N LEU A 95 2.39 -8.77 14.13
CA LEU A 95 1.68 -9.22 12.95
C LEU A 95 1.84 -10.73 12.87
N GLU A 96 0.79 -11.45 13.22
CA GLU A 96 0.74 -12.91 13.13
C GLU A 96 -0.10 -13.32 11.91
N ILE A 97 0.30 -14.43 11.27
CA ILE A 97 -0.37 -14.94 10.06
C ILE A 97 -0.95 -16.31 10.36
N PHE A 98 -2.23 -16.47 10.06
CA PHE A 98 -2.95 -17.73 10.15
C PHE A 98 -3.49 -18.13 8.78
N PRO A 99 -3.56 -19.43 8.44
CA PRO A 99 -3.20 -20.58 9.28
C PRO A 99 -1.68 -20.70 9.52
N ASN A 100 -1.24 -21.15 10.70
CA ASN A 100 0.17 -21.44 11.00
C ASN A 100 0.40 -22.97 11.15
N PRO A 101 0.76 -23.68 10.06
CA PRO A 101 0.90 -25.13 10.08
C PRO A 101 2.29 -25.57 10.59
N GLY A 102 2.33 -26.40 11.63
CA GLY A 102 3.56 -27.08 12.10
C GLY A 102 3.60 -27.34 13.61
N ASN A 103 4.67 -28.00 14.10
CA ASN A 103 4.84 -28.34 15.53
C ASN A 103 4.97 -27.11 16.45
N LYS A 104 5.33 -25.95 15.89
CA LYS A 104 5.35 -24.67 16.61
C LYS A 104 3.95 -24.08 16.86
N SER A 105 2.89 -24.69 16.32
CA SER A 105 1.48 -24.30 16.55
C SER A 105 0.92 -24.78 17.89
N LEU A 106 1.69 -25.56 18.69
CA LEU A 106 1.31 -25.98 20.04
C LEU A 106 1.21 -24.76 20.96
N GLY A 107 0.03 -24.12 20.97
CA GLY A 107 -0.30 -22.96 21.80
C GLY A 107 -0.69 -21.69 21.04
N GLN A 108 -0.66 -21.69 19.69
CA GLN A 108 -1.09 -20.55 18.86
C GLN A 108 -2.44 -20.86 18.19
N GLY A 109 -3.53 -20.72 18.95
CA GLY A 109 -4.88 -20.82 18.43
C GLY A 109 -5.39 -19.43 18.02
N LEU A 110 -5.82 -19.29 16.77
CA LEU A 110 -6.52 -18.08 16.34
C LEU A 110 -7.85 -18.00 17.10
N ARG A 111 -8.14 -16.84 17.68
CA ARG A 111 -9.41 -16.60 18.35
C ARG A 111 -10.56 -16.68 17.36
N LEU A 112 -11.58 -17.48 17.68
CA LEU A 112 -12.75 -17.65 16.82
C LEU A 112 -13.47 -16.31 16.58
N PRO A 113 -14.02 -16.09 15.37
CA PRO A 113 -14.88 -14.95 15.11
C PRO A 113 -16.13 -15.01 16.01
N LEU A 114 -16.77 -13.86 16.21
CA LEU A 114 -18.01 -13.70 16.98
C LEU A 114 -17.92 -14.00 18.48
N GLN A 115 -16.70 -14.19 19.03
CA GLN A 115 -16.50 -14.25 20.47
C GLN A 115 -16.68 -12.86 21.13
N PRO A 116 -16.90 -12.77 22.46
CA PRO A 116 -17.13 -11.49 23.14
C PRO A 116 -16.05 -10.44 22.86
N GLY A 117 -16.48 -9.23 22.53
CA GLY A 117 -15.60 -8.13 22.11
C GLY A 117 -15.21 -8.13 20.63
N PHE A 118 -15.71 -9.07 19.84
CA PHE A 118 -15.65 -9.00 18.38
C PHE A 118 -16.50 -7.84 17.86
N ALA A 119 -16.03 -7.14 16.83
CA ALA A 119 -16.79 -6.06 16.21
C ALA A 119 -16.43 -5.91 14.73
N TRP A 120 -17.40 -5.50 13.92
CA TRP A 120 -17.16 -5.11 12.54
C TRP A 120 -16.57 -3.71 12.51
N LEU A 121 -15.45 -3.54 11.82
CA LEU A 121 -14.80 -2.24 11.65
C LEU A 121 -15.08 -1.70 10.26
N ASN A 122 -15.02 -0.38 10.13
CA ASN A 122 -15.12 0.28 8.84
C ASN A 122 -13.72 0.50 8.27
N ASP A 123 -13.42 -0.04 7.09
CA ASP A 123 -12.06 -0.03 6.52
C ASP A 123 -11.47 1.38 6.33
N HIS A 124 -12.31 2.41 6.21
CA HIS A 124 -11.90 3.78 5.93
C HIS A 124 -11.64 4.60 7.19
N SER A 125 -12.52 4.46 8.20
CA SER A 125 -12.44 5.21 9.46
C SER A 125 -11.78 4.42 10.59
N LEU A 126 -11.67 3.09 10.44
CA LEU A 126 -11.17 2.12 11.42
C LEU A 126 -11.93 2.17 12.75
N THR A 127 -13.12 2.76 12.72
CA THR A 127 -14.05 2.83 13.84
C THR A 127 -14.95 1.60 13.83
N VAL A 128 -15.47 1.25 15.01
CA VAL A 128 -16.49 0.21 15.13
C VAL A 128 -17.73 0.64 14.35
N ARG A 129 -18.14 -0.21 13.42
CA ARG A 129 -19.40 -0.10 12.69
C ARG A 129 -20.53 -0.71 13.53
N GLU A 130 -20.32 -1.96 13.96
CA GLU A 130 -21.28 -2.75 14.71
C GLU A 130 -20.55 -3.62 15.73
N GLU A 131 -21.01 -3.57 16.98
CA GLU A 131 -20.54 -4.45 18.05
C GLU A 131 -21.25 -5.80 17.94
N ARG A 132 -20.51 -6.92 18.04
CA ARG A 132 -21.14 -8.24 18.07
C ARG A 132 -22.19 -8.29 19.18
N ASP A 133 -21.86 -7.82 20.37
CA ASP A 133 -22.69 -7.99 21.56
C ASP A 133 -24.03 -7.24 21.50
N GLU A 134 -24.18 -6.33 20.53
CA GLU A 134 -25.44 -5.62 20.23
C GLU A 134 -26.33 -6.38 19.23
N LEU A 135 -25.79 -7.39 18.54
CA LEU A 135 -26.50 -8.21 17.56
C LEU A 135 -27.00 -9.51 18.18
N SER A 136 -28.13 -10.01 17.66
CA SER A 136 -28.55 -11.38 17.97
C SER A 136 -27.51 -12.38 17.41
N PRO A 137 -27.33 -13.56 18.03
CA PRO A 137 -26.41 -14.57 17.51
C PRO A 137 -26.70 -14.98 16.06
N ALA A 138 -27.97 -15.00 15.66
CA ALA A 138 -28.38 -15.33 14.29
C ALA A 138 -28.01 -14.24 13.28
N ASP A 139 -28.20 -12.97 13.65
CA ASP A 139 -27.84 -11.83 12.80
C ASP A 139 -26.33 -11.72 12.64
N ALA A 140 -25.58 -11.89 13.73
CA ALA A 140 -24.12 -11.90 13.73
C ALA A 140 -23.56 -13.00 12.81
N LEU A 141 -24.12 -14.22 12.88
CA LEU A 141 -23.74 -15.32 12.00
C LEU A 141 -24.10 -15.03 10.53
N THR A 142 -25.30 -14.50 10.28
CA THR A 142 -25.75 -14.14 8.93
C THR A 142 -24.85 -13.09 8.31
N GLN A 143 -24.48 -12.06 9.07
CA GLN A 143 -23.60 -11.00 8.62
C GLN A 143 -22.19 -11.51 8.34
N PHE A 144 -21.62 -12.33 9.25
CA PHE A 144 -20.31 -12.93 9.04
C PHE A 144 -20.29 -13.89 7.83
N THR A 145 -21.37 -14.63 7.60
CA THR A 145 -21.50 -15.50 6.43
C THR A 145 -21.60 -14.70 5.13
N ARG A 146 -22.36 -13.60 5.13
CA ARG A 146 -22.40 -12.66 4.00
C ARG A 146 -21.03 -12.07 3.70
N ASP A 147 -20.27 -11.72 4.73
CA ASP A 147 -18.89 -11.25 4.55
C ASP A 147 -18.05 -12.30 3.81
N ILE A 148 -18.11 -13.58 4.24
CA ILE A 148 -17.40 -14.68 3.58
C ILE A 148 -17.81 -14.81 2.11
N GLU A 149 -19.10 -14.81 1.82
CA GLU A 149 -19.63 -15.04 0.47
C GLU A 149 -19.38 -13.88 -0.48
N CYS A 150 -19.52 -12.64 0.00
CA CYS A 150 -19.40 -11.43 -0.81
C CYS A 150 -17.95 -10.99 -1.07
N SER A 151 -17.00 -11.40 -0.22
CA SER A 151 -15.59 -11.00 -0.35
C SER A 151 -14.63 -12.16 -0.64
N ALA A 152 -15.16 -13.37 -0.91
CA ALA A 152 -14.35 -14.51 -1.30
C ALA A 152 -13.54 -14.21 -2.57
N ASN A 153 -12.21 -14.33 -2.45
CA ASN A 153 -11.32 -14.24 -3.59
C ASN A 153 -11.38 -15.54 -4.40
N PRO A 154 -11.48 -15.47 -5.73
CA PRO A 154 -11.36 -16.64 -6.57
C PRO A 154 -10.02 -17.36 -6.38
N TYR A 155 -9.99 -18.69 -6.50
CA TYR A 155 -8.77 -19.50 -6.31
C TYR A 155 -7.56 -18.98 -7.11
N HIS A 156 -7.79 -18.48 -8.33
CA HIS A 156 -6.72 -17.95 -9.19
C HIS A 156 -6.07 -16.67 -8.63
N HIS A 157 -6.69 -15.97 -7.67
CA HIS A 157 -6.06 -14.84 -6.96
C HIS A 157 -4.90 -15.31 -6.08
N PHE A 158 -4.98 -16.52 -5.51
CA PHE A 158 -3.85 -17.11 -4.80
C PHE A 158 -2.68 -17.41 -5.75
N HIS A 159 -2.95 -17.81 -7.00
CA HIS A 159 -1.89 -17.97 -8.01
C HIS A 159 -1.27 -16.63 -8.42
N LYS A 160 -2.07 -15.55 -8.53
CA LYS A 160 -1.56 -14.19 -8.75
C LYS A 160 -0.62 -13.77 -7.62
N LEU A 161 -1.03 -13.99 -6.35
CA LEU A 161 -0.20 -13.75 -5.17
C LEU A 161 1.12 -14.50 -5.25
N ARG A 162 1.08 -15.81 -5.53
CA ARG A 162 2.28 -16.64 -5.62
C ARG A 162 3.22 -16.16 -6.73
N ALA A 163 2.69 -15.90 -7.93
CA ALA A 163 3.47 -15.39 -9.05
C ALA A 163 4.08 -14.00 -8.75
N PHE A 164 3.34 -13.14 -8.02
CA PHE A 164 3.86 -11.86 -7.57
C PHE A 164 5.04 -12.04 -6.60
N VAL A 165 4.90 -12.88 -5.58
CA VAL A 165 5.97 -13.19 -4.63
C VAL A 165 7.20 -13.74 -5.35
N GLU A 166 7.03 -14.71 -6.25
CA GLU A 166 8.13 -15.30 -7.03
C GLU A 166 8.87 -14.24 -7.87
N ARG A 167 8.15 -13.31 -8.52
CA ARG A 167 8.76 -12.21 -9.24
C ARG A 167 9.55 -11.28 -8.32
N VAL A 168 8.98 -10.88 -7.18
CA VAL A 168 9.67 -10.00 -6.22
C VAL A 168 10.92 -10.68 -5.63
N GLU A 169 10.85 -11.98 -5.33
CA GLU A 169 12.01 -12.76 -4.89
C GLU A 169 13.10 -12.82 -5.96
N ALA A 170 12.72 -13.11 -7.21
CA ALA A 170 13.66 -13.15 -8.33
C ALA A 170 14.33 -11.78 -8.56
N SER A 171 13.55 -10.69 -8.59
CA SER A 171 14.09 -9.34 -8.71
C SER A 171 15.01 -8.99 -7.55
N ARG A 172 14.67 -9.34 -6.31
CA ARG A 172 15.53 -9.10 -5.14
C ARG A 172 16.83 -9.90 -5.22
N ALA A 173 16.76 -11.16 -5.64
CA ALA A 173 17.94 -12.00 -5.85
C ALA A 173 18.85 -11.45 -6.97
N GLU A 174 18.26 -11.02 -8.09
CA GLU A 174 18.99 -10.34 -9.17
C GLU A 174 19.66 -9.06 -8.67
N ILE A 175 18.96 -8.24 -7.87
CA ILE A 175 19.53 -7.02 -7.28
C ILE A 175 20.70 -7.35 -6.36
N ILE A 176 20.58 -8.37 -5.51
CA ILE A 176 21.68 -8.82 -4.63
C ILE A 176 22.88 -9.30 -5.46
N VAL A 177 22.65 -10.00 -6.57
CA VAL A 177 23.71 -10.43 -7.49
C VAL A 177 24.32 -9.24 -8.23
N LYS A 178 23.50 -8.29 -8.72
CA LYS A 178 23.96 -7.03 -9.35
C LYS A 178 24.73 -6.14 -8.38
N ALA A 179 24.34 -6.10 -7.11
CA ALA A 179 25.09 -5.42 -6.05
C ALA A 179 26.46 -6.06 -5.80
N ARG A 180 26.64 -7.33 -6.19
CA ARG A 180 27.87 -8.10 -6.00
C ARG A 180 28.74 -8.22 -7.27
N ILE A 181 28.22 -7.90 -8.46
CA ILE A 181 28.97 -8.00 -9.73
C ILE A 181 28.69 -6.78 -10.62
N ASN A 182 29.76 -6.11 -11.08
CA ASN A 182 29.70 -5.04 -12.09
C ASN A 182 29.36 -5.64 -13.48
N PHE A 183 28.29 -5.15 -14.16
CA PHE A 183 27.87 -5.62 -15.49
C PHE A 183 27.14 -4.52 -16.29
N PRO A 184 27.17 -4.57 -17.64
CA PRO A 184 27.38 -3.43 -18.51
C PRO A 184 26.12 -2.60 -18.83
N GLY A 185 26.37 -1.30 -18.98
CA GLY A 185 25.73 -0.37 -19.92
C GLY A 185 24.20 -0.31 -19.93
N ALA A 186 23.63 0.58 -19.12
CA ALA A 186 22.31 1.14 -19.41
C ALA A 186 22.46 2.39 -20.27
N GLU A 187 21.62 2.50 -21.30
CA GLU A 187 21.52 3.68 -22.15
C GLU A 187 20.91 4.85 -21.35
N ILE A 188 21.66 5.95 -21.28
CA ILE A 188 21.28 7.14 -20.50
C ILE A 188 20.09 7.81 -21.20
N VAL A 189 18.90 7.73 -20.60
CA VAL A 189 17.74 8.52 -21.04
C VAL A 189 17.96 9.98 -20.60
N PRO A 190 18.13 10.94 -21.52
CA PRO A 190 18.40 12.33 -21.16
C PRO A 190 17.17 12.97 -20.51
N ILE A 191 17.36 13.67 -19.39
CA ILE A 191 16.33 14.53 -18.78
C ILE A 191 16.69 15.98 -19.09
N LYS A 192 16.05 16.53 -20.13
CA LYS A 192 16.14 17.91 -20.65
C LYS A 192 17.50 18.32 -21.28
N PRO A 193 17.52 19.16 -22.33
CA PRO A 193 18.76 19.63 -22.96
C PRO A 193 19.51 20.73 -22.18
N ASP A 194 18.84 21.50 -21.32
CA ASP A 194 19.37 22.83 -20.92
C ASP A 194 19.49 23.05 -19.40
N LEU A 195 20.02 22.08 -18.65
CA LEU A 195 20.38 22.30 -17.24
C LEU A 195 21.91 22.38 -17.11
N VAL A 196 22.38 23.54 -16.63
CA VAL A 196 23.81 23.78 -16.38
C VAL A 196 24.31 22.76 -15.34
N PRO A 197 25.38 22.01 -15.64
CA PRO A 197 25.97 21.08 -14.69
C PRO A 197 26.41 21.81 -13.43
N GLN A 198 26.13 21.23 -12.27
CA GLN A 198 26.54 21.81 -10.99
C GLN A 198 27.77 21.09 -10.46
N GLY A 199 28.78 21.84 -10.02
CA GLY A 199 29.89 21.32 -9.22
C GLY A 199 31.25 21.92 -9.56
N SER A 200 32.27 21.54 -8.79
CA SER A 200 33.65 21.98 -8.97
C SER A 200 34.20 21.62 -10.36
N VAL A 201 35.18 22.39 -10.85
CA VAL A 201 35.78 22.19 -12.18
C VAL A 201 36.49 20.84 -12.25
N GLU A 202 37.09 20.43 -11.14
CA GLU A 202 37.72 19.13 -10.93
C GLU A 202 36.68 18.01 -11.02
N ALA A 203 35.55 18.16 -10.32
CA ALA A 203 34.49 17.16 -10.36
C ALA A 203 33.87 17.02 -11.75
N GLN A 204 33.72 18.13 -12.48
CA GLN A 204 33.24 18.10 -13.86
C GLN A 204 34.18 17.32 -14.78
N LYS A 205 35.51 17.47 -14.63
CA LYS A 205 36.49 16.72 -15.42
C LYS A 205 36.38 15.21 -15.20
N GLU A 206 36.26 14.77 -13.95
CA GLU A 206 36.10 13.34 -13.64
C GLU A 206 34.77 12.76 -14.18
N VAL A 207 33.67 13.52 -14.06
CA VAL A 207 32.38 13.10 -14.64
C VAL A 207 32.45 13.05 -16.16
N ILE A 208 33.10 14.02 -16.82
CA ILE A 208 33.32 13.99 -18.28
C ILE A 208 34.15 12.77 -18.66
N GLN A 209 35.18 12.42 -17.88
CA GLN A 209 35.98 11.23 -18.14
C GLN A 209 35.13 9.96 -18.08
N ALA A 210 34.26 9.82 -17.08
CA ALA A 210 33.39 8.66 -16.92
C ALA A 210 32.28 8.57 -17.98
N PHE A 211 31.64 9.68 -18.33
CA PHE A 211 30.47 9.71 -19.22
C PHE A 211 30.77 10.14 -20.66
N ARG A 212 32.00 10.56 -20.97
CA ARG A 212 32.45 11.23 -22.21
C ARG A 212 31.78 12.59 -22.50
N LYS A 213 30.67 12.88 -21.84
CA LYS A 213 29.93 14.15 -21.86
C LYS A 213 29.25 14.36 -20.51
N LEU A 214 28.96 15.60 -20.12
CA LEU A 214 28.22 15.86 -18.88
C LEU A 214 26.74 15.46 -19.03
N PRO A 215 26.22 14.54 -18.18
CA PRO A 215 24.80 14.27 -18.15
C PRO A 215 24.00 15.51 -17.73
N PRO A 216 22.84 15.77 -18.34
CA PRO A 216 22.04 16.95 -18.02
C PRO A 216 21.53 16.90 -16.58
N GLY A 217 21.66 18.02 -15.85
CA GLY A 217 21.19 18.13 -14.47
C GLY A 217 22.00 17.36 -13.42
N ILE A 218 23.17 16.82 -13.79
CA ILE A 218 24.06 16.16 -12.84
C ILE A 218 24.71 17.18 -11.89
N ASN A 219 24.70 16.88 -10.60
CA ASN A 219 25.60 17.48 -9.63
C ASN A 219 26.87 16.63 -9.53
N CYS A 220 27.98 17.11 -10.07
CA CYS A 220 29.23 16.37 -10.23
C CYS A 220 29.86 16.02 -8.87
N ASP A 221 29.89 16.96 -7.93
CA ASP A 221 30.44 16.69 -6.59
C ASP A 221 29.61 15.65 -5.83
N SER A 222 28.28 15.71 -5.95
CA SER A 222 27.38 14.74 -5.32
C SER A 222 27.53 13.36 -5.96
N TRP A 223 27.72 13.30 -7.28
CA TRP A 223 27.96 12.04 -7.98
C TRP A 223 29.29 11.41 -7.56
N LEU A 224 30.38 12.20 -7.45
CA LEU A 224 31.69 11.70 -6.99
C LEU A 224 31.68 11.27 -5.52
N ARG A 225 31.02 12.01 -4.62
CA ARG A 225 30.85 11.55 -3.23
C ARG A 225 30.06 10.25 -3.17
N GLY A 226 28.99 10.13 -3.96
CA GLY A 226 28.20 8.91 -4.06
C GLY A 226 29.01 7.72 -4.58
N ARG A 227 29.85 7.96 -5.60
CA ARG A 227 30.83 7.00 -6.14
C ARG A 227 31.79 6.51 -5.05
N HIS A 228 32.31 7.42 -4.23
CA HIS A 228 33.19 7.08 -3.10
C HIS A 228 32.47 6.24 -2.04
N TYR A 229 31.27 6.62 -1.61
CA TYR A 229 30.49 5.86 -0.61
C TYR A 229 30.03 4.49 -1.13
N PHE A 230 29.76 4.36 -2.43
CA PHE A 230 29.42 3.09 -3.04
C PHE A 230 30.58 2.07 -2.93
N GLU A 231 31.81 2.51 -3.15
CA GLU A 231 33.00 1.67 -3.03
C GLU A 231 33.41 1.42 -1.60
N HIS A 232 33.64 2.49 -0.85
CA HIS A 232 34.33 2.48 0.43
C HIS A 232 33.39 2.53 1.62
N GLY A 233 32.09 2.72 1.41
CA GLY A 233 31.12 2.85 2.49
C GLY A 233 31.38 4.08 3.38
N LEU A 234 30.93 4.02 4.63
CA LEU A 234 31.10 5.13 5.58
C LEU A 234 32.51 5.14 6.16
N SER A 235 33.20 6.28 6.09
CA SER A 235 34.54 6.47 6.64
C SER A 235 34.51 7.12 8.04
N ALA A 236 33.54 8.00 8.30
CA ALA A 236 33.37 8.72 9.55
C ALA A 236 31.93 8.68 10.08
N THR A 237 31.76 9.02 11.36
CA THR A 237 30.44 9.17 11.97
C THR A 237 29.72 10.41 11.41
N GLY A 238 28.38 10.36 11.38
CA GLY A 238 27.55 11.48 10.87
C GLY A 238 27.40 11.54 9.33
N GLN A 239 28.18 10.77 8.57
CA GLN A 239 28.12 10.76 7.09
C GLN A 239 26.88 10.07 6.51
N ARG A 240 26.07 9.37 7.31
CA ARG A 240 24.91 8.59 6.83
C ARG A 240 23.99 9.42 5.94
N ALA A 241 23.68 10.65 6.34
CA ALA A 241 22.73 11.48 5.60
C ALA A 241 23.26 11.89 4.22
N ASP A 242 24.51 12.35 4.19
CA ASP A 242 25.21 12.70 2.95
C ASP A 242 25.40 11.47 2.05
N ALA A 243 25.77 10.31 2.62
CA ALA A 243 25.91 9.06 1.88
C ALA A 243 24.60 8.63 1.22
N VAL A 244 23.48 8.64 1.95
CA VAL A 244 22.17 8.26 1.39
C VAL A 244 21.78 9.18 0.23
N PHE A 245 21.96 10.50 0.38
CA PHE A 245 21.63 11.46 -0.66
C PHE A 245 22.54 11.30 -1.90
N THR A 246 23.85 11.28 -1.70
CA THR A 246 24.85 11.23 -2.78
C THR A 246 24.89 9.88 -3.48
N MET A 247 24.72 8.76 -2.76
CA MET A 247 24.57 7.44 -3.38
C MET A 247 23.28 7.34 -4.19
N GLY A 248 22.17 7.92 -3.70
CA GLY A 248 20.94 8.01 -4.48
C GLY A 248 21.14 8.74 -5.80
N HIS A 249 21.88 9.86 -5.78
CA HIS A 249 22.25 10.62 -6.96
C HIS A 249 23.22 9.85 -7.89
N TYR A 250 24.22 9.17 -7.34
CA TYR A 250 25.15 8.33 -8.09
C TYR A 250 24.43 7.20 -8.84
N LEU A 251 23.59 6.44 -8.14
CA LEU A 251 22.81 5.34 -8.72
C LEU A 251 21.76 5.82 -9.73
N PHE A 252 21.23 7.03 -9.55
CA PHE A 252 20.29 7.63 -10.50
C PHE A 252 20.90 7.80 -11.89
N TYR A 253 22.14 8.26 -11.97
CA TYR A 253 22.87 8.44 -13.24
C TYR A 253 23.66 7.19 -13.65
N GLY A 254 23.95 6.29 -12.72
CA GLY A 254 24.83 5.14 -12.95
C GLY A 254 26.29 5.55 -13.07
N ASP A 255 27.12 4.60 -13.51
CA ASP A 255 28.56 4.80 -13.72
C ASP A 255 29.05 3.95 -14.91
N PRO A 256 29.24 4.56 -16.10
CA PRO A 256 29.68 3.83 -17.28
C PRO A 256 31.08 3.23 -17.15
N GLU A 257 31.98 3.89 -16.42
CA GLU A 257 33.36 3.44 -16.22
C GLU A 257 33.40 2.15 -15.39
N ARG A 258 32.47 2.03 -14.43
CA ARG A 258 32.37 0.87 -13.53
C ARG A 258 31.29 -0.12 -13.93
N LEU A 259 30.65 0.10 -15.08
CA LEU A 259 29.55 -0.74 -15.56
C LEU A 259 28.42 -0.83 -14.51
N ILE A 260 28.00 0.33 -13.99
CA ILE A 260 26.83 0.43 -13.11
C ILE A 260 25.70 1.05 -13.91
N SER A 261 24.59 0.33 -14.01
CA SER A 261 23.39 0.80 -14.71
C SER A 261 22.75 1.99 -14.01
N ALA A 262 22.23 2.93 -14.80
CA ALA A 262 21.46 4.06 -14.30
C ALA A 262 20.09 3.58 -13.79
N LEU A 263 19.83 3.76 -12.50
CA LEU A 263 18.55 3.49 -11.86
C LEU A 263 17.78 4.81 -11.78
N GLY A 264 17.27 5.29 -12.92
CA GLY A 264 16.53 6.54 -13.03
C GLY A 264 15.10 6.47 -12.46
N TYR A 265 14.19 7.32 -12.96
CA TYR A 265 12.77 7.26 -12.56
C TYR A 265 12.14 5.89 -12.81
N GLY A 266 11.32 5.42 -11.88
CA GLY A 266 10.68 4.09 -11.93
C GLY A 266 11.50 2.97 -11.30
N TYR A 267 12.72 3.26 -10.84
CA TYR A 267 13.60 2.33 -10.12
C TYR A 267 13.82 2.75 -8.65
N GLU A 268 12.82 3.39 -8.04
CA GLU A 268 12.91 3.90 -6.66
C GLU A 268 13.17 2.77 -5.66
N ASP A 269 12.46 1.65 -5.81
CA ASP A 269 12.56 0.49 -4.94
C ASP A 269 13.94 -0.19 -5.07
N GLU A 270 14.46 -0.31 -6.29
CA GLU A 270 15.79 -0.88 -6.55
C GLU A 270 16.90 -0.01 -5.98
N ARG A 271 16.82 1.32 -6.15
CA ARG A 271 17.78 2.25 -5.52
C ARG A 271 17.73 2.13 -4.01
N LYS A 272 16.54 2.08 -3.41
CA LYS A 272 16.35 1.93 -1.96
C LYS A 272 17.04 0.68 -1.46
N LEU A 273 16.77 -0.46 -2.08
CA LEU A 273 17.36 -1.75 -1.71
C LEU A 273 18.89 -1.74 -1.82
N LEU A 274 19.43 -1.17 -2.90
CA LEU A 274 20.87 -1.13 -3.10
C LEU A 274 21.58 -0.27 -2.05
N ILE A 275 21.03 0.91 -1.75
CA ILE A 275 21.58 1.83 -0.73
C ILE A 275 21.51 1.18 0.65
N GLU A 276 20.40 0.51 0.98
CA GLU A 276 20.27 -0.22 2.23
C GLU A 276 21.31 -1.33 2.37
N GLU A 277 21.52 -2.13 1.32
CA GLU A 277 22.48 -3.23 1.35
C GLU A 277 23.92 -2.73 1.48
N ILE A 278 24.29 -1.68 0.74
CA ILE A 278 25.62 -1.07 0.85
C ILE A 278 25.84 -0.50 2.25
N LEU A 279 24.85 0.16 2.83
CA LEU A 279 24.97 0.69 4.18
C LEU A 279 24.99 -0.41 5.24
N LYS A 280 24.27 -1.52 5.07
CA LYS A 280 24.35 -2.67 5.98
C LYS A 280 25.71 -3.37 5.90
N THR A 281 26.29 -3.47 4.71
CA THR A 281 27.55 -4.21 4.50
C THR A 281 28.79 -3.35 4.76
N LYS A 282 28.75 -2.06 4.40
CA LYS A 282 29.92 -1.15 4.38
C LYS A 282 29.80 0.06 5.31
N HIS A 283 28.99 0.01 6.39
CA HIS A 283 29.00 1.12 7.35
C HIS A 283 30.19 1.11 8.33
N HIS A 284 30.97 0.02 8.39
CA HIS A 284 32.19 -0.10 9.23
C HIS A 284 32.01 0.33 10.69
N GLY A 285 30.84 0.08 11.29
CA GLY A 285 30.50 0.52 12.65
C GLY A 285 30.33 2.05 12.83
N LYS A 286 30.41 2.84 11.75
CA LYS A 286 30.35 4.32 11.79
C LYS A 286 28.93 4.89 11.91
N SER A 287 27.90 4.05 11.84
CA SER A 287 26.51 4.45 12.07
C SER A 287 25.86 3.59 13.15
N LYS A 288 25.54 4.22 14.28
CA LYS A 288 24.80 3.58 15.38
C LYS A 288 23.38 3.23 14.98
N ASP A 289 22.72 4.06 14.16
CA ASP A 289 21.34 3.83 13.73
C ASP A 289 21.20 2.59 12.86
N ILE A 290 22.16 2.37 11.93
CA ILE A 290 22.19 1.17 11.08
C ILE A 290 22.54 -0.07 11.91
N SER A 291 23.56 0.04 12.78
CA SER A 291 23.97 -1.06 13.66
C SER A 291 22.85 -1.51 14.60
N ALA A 292 22.02 -0.58 15.05
CA ALA A 292 20.87 -0.84 15.92
C ALA A 292 19.57 -1.17 15.17
N GLY A 293 19.59 -1.23 13.83
CA GLY A 293 18.40 -1.54 13.01
C GLY A 293 17.23 -0.57 13.18
N ARG A 294 17.50 0.72 13.46
CA ARG A 294 16.44 1.70 13.73
C ARG A 294 15.63 1.99 12.46
N GLU A 295 14.30 1.95 12.58
CA GLU A 295 13.37 2.27 11.47
C GLU A 295 13.60 3.66 10.86
N GLU A 296 14.04 4.64 11.65
CA GLU A 296 14.35 5.99 11.16
C GLU A 296 15.48 6.01 10.12
N ALA A 297 16.39 5.02 10.14
CA ALA A 297 17.40 4.88 9.09
C ALA A 297 16.77 4.49 7.75
N ASN A 298 15.86 3.51 7.77
CA ASN A 298 15.16 3.02 6.58
C ASN A 298 14.22 4.09 6.00
N LYS A 299 13.46 4.79 6.87
CA LYS A 299 12.62 5.93 6.44
C LYS A 299 13.42 7.06 5.81
N HIS A 300 14.67 7.25 6.20
CA HIS A 300 15.53 8.25 5.55
C HIS A 300 15.89 7.83 4.13
N ILE A 301 16.26 6.57 3.93
CA ILE A 301 16.59 6.02 2.60
C ILE A 301 15.36 6.05 1.69
N GLU A 302 14.19 5.64 2.21
CA GLU A 302 12.91 5.70 1.51
C GLU A 302 12.58 7.13 1.06
N ARG A 303 12.73 8.13 1.94
CA ARG A 303 12.50 9.54 1.59
C ARG A 303 13.45 10.06 0.52
N ALA A 304 14.73 9.70 0.59
CA ALA A 304 15.74 10.15 -0.36
C ALA A 304 15.54 9.52 -1.76
N THR A 305 15.17 8.24 -1.80
CA THR A 305 14.99 7.49 -3.04
C THR A 305 13.66 7.75 -3.72
N SER A 306 12.61 8.04 -2.94
CA SER A 306 11.26 8.39 -3.43
C SER A 306 11.10 9.88 -3.76
N TRP A 307 12.20 10.66 -3.78
CA TRP A 307 12.12 12.08 -4.07
C TRP A 307 11.78 12.33 -5.54
N ILE A 308 10.67 13.05 -5.77
CA ILE A 308 10.22 13.45 -7.11
C ILE A 308 10.32 14.99 -7.23
N PRO A 309 10.88 15.51 -8.36
CA PRO A 309 10.94 16.94 -8.60
C PRO A 309 9.57 17.61 -8.56
N PRO A 310 9.48 18.88 -8.12
CA PRO A 310 8.21 19.61 -7.97
C PRO A 310 7.28 19.54 -9.19
N HIS A 311 7.84 19.60 -10.40
CA HIS A 311 7.08 19.60 -11.66
C HIS A 311 6.51 18.23 -12.07
N ARG A 312 6.97 17.13 -11.45
CA ARG A 312 6.45 15.77 -11.66
C ARG A 312 5.57 15.28 -10.53
N ARG A 313 5.37 16.08 -9.48
CA ARG A 313 4.40 15.77 -8.43
C ARG A 313 3.01 15.91 -9.06
N CYS A 314 2.39 14.80 -9.47
CA CYS A 314 1.01 14.76 -9.94
C CYS A 314 -0.04 15.06 -8.84
N ALA A 315 0.39 15.60 -7.69
CA ALA A 315 -0.47 15.98 -6.59
C ALA A 315 -0.12 17.42 -6.18
N GLU A 316 -1.15 18.24 -5.94
CA GLU A 316 -1.03 19.59 -5.39
C GLU A 316 -0.02 19.60 -4.24
N ALA A 317 0.87 20.59 -4.23
CA ALA A 317 1.85 20.76 -3.17
C ALA A 317 1.12 20.90 -1.83
N ARG A 318 1.05 19.81 -1.06
CA ARG A 318 0.53 19.86 0.30
C ARG A 318 1.44 20.78 1.10
N LYS A 319 0.91 21.94 1.46
CA LYS A 319 1.57 22.89 2.34
C LYS A 319 1.89 22.15 3.64
N TYR A 320 3.10 22.31 4.15
CA TYR A 320 3.48 21.77 5.46
C TYR A 320 2.54 22.36 6.51
N GLU A 321 1.68 21.52 7.08
CA GLU A 321 0.91 21.84 8.28
C GLU A 321 1.73 21.34 9.47
N SER A 322 2.10 22.23 10.38
CA SER A 322 2.80 21.82 11.60
C SER A 322 1.88 20.90 12.40
N ALA A 323 2.21 19.61 12.43
CA ALA A 323 1.51 18.63 13.24
C ALA A 323 1.63 19.03 14.72
N VAL A 324 0.52 19.49 15.31
CA VAL A 324 0.46 19.81 16.73
C VAL A 324 0.70 18.51 17.51
N PRO A 325 1.68 18.47 18.44
CA PRO A 325 1.97 17.27 19.19
C PRO A 325 0.73 16.70 19.88
N ILE A 326 0.56 15.37 19.86
CA ILE A 326 -0.59 14.67 20.44
C ILE A 326 -0.77 15.02 21.94
N SER A 327 0.33 15.27 22.65
CA SER A 327 0.34 15.73 24.04
C SER A 327 -0.33 17.10 24.22
N TRP A 328 -0.21 18.00 23.23
CA TRP A 328 -0.81 19.32 23.25
C TRP A 328 -2.31 19.26 22.99
N VAL A 329 -2.74 18.42 22.04
CA VAL A 329 -4.15 18.16 21.77
C VAL A 329 -4.84 17.57 23.00
N ARG A 330 -4.24 16.55 23.63
CA ARG A 330 -4.76 15.94 24.87
C ARG A 330 -4.81 16.94 26.03
N ASN A 331 -3.77 17.74 26.23
CA ASN A 331 -3.75 18.73 27.31
C ASN A 331 -4.79 19.84 27.09
N ASN A 332 -5.00 20.28 25.84
CA ASN A 332 -6.02 21.26 25.52
C ASN A 332 -7.46 20.70 25.70
N ALA A 333 -7.69 19.45 25.31
CA ALA A 333 -8.94 18.74 25.57
C ALA A 333 -9.20 18.62 27.08
N ASN A 334 -8.21 18.24 27.87
CA ASN A 334 -8.32 18.15 29.33
C ASN A 334 -8.65 19.51 29.97
N ARG A 335 -8.04 20.60 29.48
CA ARG A 335 -8.35 21.98 29.94
C ARG A 335 -9.77 22.39 29.58
N ALA A 336 -10.24 22.05 28.38
CA ALA A 336 -11.60 22.31 27.94
C ALA A 336 -12.61 21.55 28.81
N THR A 337 -12.42 20.24 29.03
CA THR A 337 -13.29 19.43 29.89
C THR A 337 -13.31 19.93 31.34
N ARG A 338 -12.15 20.33 31.88
CA ARG A 338 -12.09 20.92 33.23
C ARG A 338 -12.89 22.22 33.33
N ALA A 339 -12.74 23.12 32.34
CA ALA A 339 -13.49 24.37 32.30
C ALA A 339 -15.01 24.14 32.19
N GLN A 340 -15.44 23.18 31.36
CA GLN A 340 -16.86 22.81 31.25
C GLN A 340 -17.44 22.30 32.57
N LYS A 341 -16.70 21.45 33.30
CA LYS A 341 -17.12 20.96 34.62
C LYS A 341 -17.27 22.09 35.65
N LEU A 342 -16.32 23.03 35.67
CA LEU A 342 -16.38 24.19 36.57
C LEU A 342 -17.55 25.13 36.23
N ILE A 343 -17.85 25.33 34.95
CA ILE A 343 -19.01 26.11 34.51
C ILE A 343 -20.30 25.42 34.95
N CYS A 344 -20.45 24.10 34.73
CA CYS A 344 -21.65 23.36 35.13
C CYS A 344 -21.85 23.40 36.65
N ALA A 345 -20.79 23.16 37.44
CA ALA A 345 -20.86 23.24 38.90
C ALA A 345 -21.31 24.62 39.38
N ALA A 346 -20.74 25.69 38.81
CA ALA A 346 -21.14 27.06 39.17
C ALA A 346 -22.60 27.37 38.78
N VAL A 347 -23.10 26.84 37.66
CA VAL A 347 -24.51 27.00 37.26
C VAL A 347 -25.44 26.26 38.22
N GLU A 348 -25.09 25.05 38.64
CA GLU A 348 -25.88 24.29 39.61
C GLU A 348 -25.89 24.96 40.99
N ASP A 349 -24.77 25.52 41.47
CA ASP A 349 -24.72 26.32 42.71
C ASP A 349 -25.73 27.49 42.68
N PHE A 350 -25.83 28.18 41.54
CA PHE A 350 -26.80 29.27 41.37
C PHE A 350 -28.25 28.75 41.32
N ARG A 351 -28.48 27.58 40.74
CA ARG A 351 -29.79 26.91 40.73
C ARG A 351 -30.23 26.52 42.14
N GLU A 352 -29.34 25.91 42.92
CA GLU A 352 -29.58 25.56 44.32
C GLU A 352 -29.87 26.79 45.18
N SER A 353 -29.14 27.88 44.92
CA SER A 353 -29.33 29.15 45.62
C SER A 353 -30.54 29.95 45.12
N LYS A 354 -31.20 29.54 44.03
CA LYS A 354 -32.27 30.26 43.32
C LYS A 354 -31.92 31.73 43.01
N MET A 355 -30.65 32.01 42.75
CA MET A 355 -30.18 33.36 42.45
C MET A 355 -29.97 33.53 40.94
N THR A 356 -30.46 34.64 40.39
CA THR A 356 -30.12 35.02 39.02
C THR A 356 -28.64 35.41 38.96
N PHE A 357 -27.97 35.10 37.85
CA PHE A 357 -26.56 35.44 37.65
C PHE A 357 -26.32 36.08 36.29
N SER A 358 -25.26 36.89 36.19
CA SER A 358 -24.72 37.39 34.93
C SER A 358 -23.53 36.56 34.47
N THR A 359 -23.09 36.77 33.22
CA THR A 359 -21.84 36.17 32.71
C THR A 359 -20.60 36.58 33.51
N ARG A 360 -20.64 37.72 34.20
CA ARG A 360 -19.56 38.19 35.07
C ARG A 360 -19.55 37.42 36.40
N ASP A 361 -20.73 37.21 36.97
CA ASP A 361 -20.88 36.46 38.23
C ASP A 361 -20.52 34.99 38.03
N LEU A 362 -20.90 34.41 36.89
CA LEU A 362 -20.49 33.06 36.50
C LEU A 362 -18.98 32.93 36.33
N ALA A 363 -18.30 33.96 35.80
CA ALA A 363 -16.83 33.97 35.69
C ALA A 363 -16.15 34.04 37.06
N ILE A 364 -16.69 34.83 37.97
CA ILE A 364 -16.19 34.96 39.34
C ILE A 364 -16.38 33.63 40.10
N LYS A 365 -17.56 33.01 39.99
CA LYS A 365 -17.90 31.78 40.71
C LYS A 365 -17.19 30.55 40.16
N SER A 366 -17.08 30.40 38.84
CA SER A 366 -16.40 29.25 38.20
C SER A 366 -14.88 29.37 38.15
N GLY A 367 -14.32 30.58 38.35
CA GLY A 367 -12.90 30.86 38.18
C GLY A 367 -12.41 30.76 36.72
N VAL A 368 -13.35 30.69 35.76
CA VAL A 368 -13.06 30.56 34.33
C VAL A 368 -13.23 31.91 33.65
N SER A 369 -12.34 32.24 32.70
CA SER A 369 -12.40 33.53 31.99
C SER A 369 -13.69 33.68 31.18
N THR A 370 -14.20 34.91 31.10
CA THR A 370 -15.40 35.26 30.32
C THR A 370 -15.31 34.82 28.85
N ARG A 371 -14.12 34.90 28.25
CA ARG A 371 -13.85 34.41 26.88
C ARG A 371 -14.03 32.90 26.73
N THR A 372 -13.73 32.13 27.77
CA THR A 372 -13.91 30.67 27.78
C THR A 372 -15.36 30.30 28.05
N ILE A 373 -16.06 31.04 28.91
CA ILE A 373 -17.51 30.90 29.14
C ILE A 373 -18.32 31.17 27.88
N ALA A 374 -17.93 32.20 27.10
CA ALA A 374 -18.56 32.54 25.84
C ALA A 374 -18.44 31.44 24.76
N LYS A 375 -17.45 30.55 24.84
CA LYS A 375 -17.30 29.40 23.92
C LYS A 375 -18.30 28.29 24.18
N TYR A 376 -18.91 28.23 25.36
CA TYR A 376 -19.83 27.16 25.75
C TYR A 376 -21.19 27.70 26.19
N PRO A 377 -21.92 28.44 25.34
CA PRO A 377 -23.21 29.05 25.69
C PRO A 377 -24.27 28.01 26.10
N GLN A 378 -24.20 26.80 25.55
CA GLN A 378 -25.13 25.71 25.81
C GLN A 378 -25.13 25.24 27.27
N LEU A 379 -24.06 25.51 28.04
CA LEU A 379 -23.92 25.03 29.42
C LEU A 379 -24.55 25.97 30.45
N TRP A 380 -24.86 27.22 30.10
CA TRP A 380 -25.28 28.23 31.08
C TRP A 380 -26.41 29.15 30.62
N LYS A 381 -26.56 29.40 29.30
CA LYS A 381 -27.63 30.29 28.81
C LYS A 381 -29.04 29.79 29.13
N PRO A 382 -29.38 28.50 28.93
CA PRO A 382 -30.73 28.02 29.24
C PRO A 382 -31.09 28.19 30.72
N ALA A 383 -30.16 27.87 31.62
CA ALA A 383 -30.35 28.03 33.06
C ALA A 383 -30.51 29.51 33.46
N MET A 384 -29.73 30.41 32.83
CA MET A 384 -29.84 31.85 33.07
C MET A 384 -31.19 32.42 32.60
N GLU A 385 -31.69 31.98 31.44
CA GLU A 385 -32.99 32.40 30.90
C GLU A 385 -34.16 31.86 31.73
N GLU A 386 -34.09 30.60 32.14
CA GLU A 386 -35.06 29.94 33.03
C GLU A 386 -35.22 30.71 34.35
N MET A 387 -34.12 31.06 35.02
CA MET A 387 -34.18 31.80 36.28
C MET A 387 -34.59 33.27 36.13
N ARG A 388 -34.39 33.87 34.94
CA ARG A 388 -34.89 35.22 34.64
C ARG A 388 -36.39 35.24 34.32
N SER A 389 -36.90 34.16 33.72
CA SER A 389 -38.31 34.06 33.32
C SER A 389 -39.29 34.06 34.49
N GLY A 390 -38.84 33.69 35.70
CA GLY A 390 -39.63 33.79 36.93
C GLY A 390 -39.81 35.21 37.46
N CYS A 391 -38.96 36.17 37.08
CA CYS A 391 -39.01 37.55 37.59
C CYS A 391 -39.94 38.48 36.79
N LEU A 392 -40.33 38.09 35.57
CA LEU A 392 -41.21 38.91 34.70
C LEU A 392 -42.68 38.48 34.75
N ALA A 393 -43.02 37.41 35.47
CA ALA A 393 -44.41 36.95 35.62
C ALA A 393 -45.20 37.74 36.69
N SER A 394 -44.52 38.50 37.56
CA SER A 394 -45.14 39.22 38.67
C SER A 394 -45.38 40.72 38.44
N ASP A 395 -44.83 41.31 37.37
CA ASP A 395 -45.05 42.74 37.04
C ASP A 395 -46.02 42.88 35.86
N LEU A 396 -47.30 42.62 36.15
CA LEU A 396 -48.42 42.95 35.26
C LEU A 396 -48.87 44.40 35.55
N HIS A 397 -48.01 45.37 35.26
CA HIS A 397 -48.32 46.79 35.46
C HIS A 397 -48.05 47.59 34.18
N GLU A 398 -49.16 47.95 33.53
CA GLU A 398 -49.37 49.16 32.72
C GLU A 398 -48.14 49.76 32.02
N TYR A 399 -47.96 49.41 30.75
CA TYR A 399 -47.29 50.33 29.83
C TYR A 399 -48.29 50.91 28.84
N ASN A 400 -48.44 52.22 28.96
CA ASN A 400 -49.22 53.12 28.11
C ASN A 400 -48.98 52.85 26.63
N ALA A 401 -50.08 52.63 25.90
CA ALA A 401 -50.09 52.66 24.45
C ALA A 401 -49.68 54.07 23.99
N VAL A 402 -48.46 54.19 23.47
CA VAL A 402 -48.08 55.31 22.61
C VAL A 402 -48.14 54.81 21.18
N GLU A 403 -49.09 55.38 20.45
CA GLU A 403 -49.27 55.24 19.01
C GLU A 403 -47.97 55.55 18.26
N GLY A 404 -47.60 54.71 17.29
CA GLY A 404 -46.67 55.13 16.26
C GLY A 404 -45.85 54.01 15.63
N VAL A 405 -46.15 53.77 14.35
CA VAL A 405 -45.32 53.10 13.34
C VAL A 405 -45.39 51.57 13.33
N THR A 406 -46.51 51.09 12.79
CA THR A 406 -46.62 49.79 12.10
C THR A 406 -45.49 49.60 11.09
N SER A 407 -44.64 48.60 11.34
CA SER A 407 -43.70 48.07 10.35
C SER A 407 -44.44 47.20 9.33
N PRO A 408 -44.16 47.29 8.01
CA PRO A 408 -44.94 46.59 7.00
C PRO A 408 -44.65 45.08 7.01
N LYS A 409 -45.74 44.30 6.99
CA LYS A 409 -45.79 42.84 6.88
C LYS A 409 -44.91 42.34 5.72
N SER A 410 -43.91 41.52 6.02
CA SER A 410 -43.19 40.73 5.02
C SER A 410 -44.09 39.61 4.51
N GLN A 411 -44.40 39.63 3.21
CA GLN A 411 -45.03 38.52 2.50
C GLN A 411 -43.97 37.45 2.14
N PRO A 412 -44.34 36.16 2.06
CA PRO A 412 -43.44 35.11 1.61
C PRO A 412 -43.13 35.25 0.10
N PRO A 413 -41.96 34.78 -0.37
CA PRO A 413 -41.49 35.05 -1.74
C PRO A 413 -42.24 34.20 -2.77
N SER A 414 -42.64 34.85 -3.86
CA SER A 414 -43.22 34.21 -5.04
C SER A 414 -42.20 33.29 -5.74
N PRO A 415 -42.62 32.14 -6.29
CA PRO A 415 -41.75 31.29 -7.10
C PRO A 415 -41.73 31.81 -8.53
N LEU A 416 -40.54 32.04 -9.08
CA LEU A 416 -40.14 31.91 -10.49
C LEU A 416 -38.90 32.78 -10.75
N HIS A 417 -37.72 32.17 -10.68
CA HIS A 417 -36.60 32.61 -11.50
C HIS A 417 -36.25 31.47 -12.46
N SER A 418 -36.32 31.77 -13.75
CA SER A 418 -35.70 30.98 -14.81
C SER A 418 -34.25 30.68 -14.44
N LYS A 419 -33.85 29.41 -14.57
CA LYS A 419 -32.44 28.99 -14.41
C LYS A 419 -31.62 29.56 -15.54
N ASP A 420 -31.28 30.83 -15.47
CA ASP A 420 -30.24 31.42 -16.31
C ASP A 420 -28.90 30.85 -15.84
N MET A 421 -28.33 29.97 -16.67
CA MET A 421 -27.11 29.26 -16.36
C MET A 421 -25.94 30.24 -16.50
N PRO A 422 -25.17 30.51 -15.43
CA PRO A 422 -24.13 31.53 -15.49
C PRO A 422 -23.04 31.14 -16.51
N PRO A 423 -22.50 32.10 -17.29
CA PRO A 423 -21.54 31.84 -18.38
C PRO A 423 -20.31 31.01 -17.93
N GLY A 424 -19.82 31.24 -16.72
CA GLY A 424 -18.71 30.48 -16.14
C GLY A 424 -19.01 28.98 -15.96
N ARG A 425 -20.26 28.62 -15.68
CA ARG A 425 -20.67 27.21 -15.55
C ARG A 425 -20.80 26.53 -16.91
N LEU A 426 -21.19 27.25 -17.96
CA LEU A 426 -21.17 26.76 -19.34
C LEU A 426 -19.74 26.55 -19.83
N ALA A 427 -18.84 27.49 -19.56
CA ALA A 427 -17.42 27.36 -19.87
C ALA A 427 -16.78 26.15 -19.16
N ALA A 428 -17.06 25.97 -17.87
CA ALA A 428 -16.58 24.82 -17.11
C ALA A 428 -17.09 23.49 -17.68
N ARG A 429 -18.39 23.39 -18.03
CA ARG A 429 -18.94 22.19 -18.68
C ARG A 429 -18.30 21.89 -20.03
N ARG A 430 -17.99 22.94 -20.81
CA ARG A 430 -17.31 22.80 -22.10
C ARG A 430 -15.88 22.30 -21.95
N ILE A 431 -15.13 22.83 -20.98
CA ILE A 431 -13.77 22.36 -20.66
C ILE A 431 -13.80 20.90 -20.18
N VAL A 432 -14.72 20.54 -19.29
CA VAL A 432 -14.86 19.15 -18.80
C VAL A 432 -15.21 18.20 -19.95
N TYR A 433 -16.09 18.63 -20.86
CA TYR A 433 -16.44 17.86 -22.04
C TYR A 433 -15.24 17.70 -22.98
N GLU A 434 -14.49 18.76 -23.26
CA GLU A 434 -13.29 18.70 -24.10
C GLU A 434 -12.18 17.82 -23.51
N LEU A 435 -11.98 17.86 -22.19
CA LEU A 435 -11.07 16.95 -21.47
C LEU A 435 -11.52 15.49 -21.60
N LYS A 436 -12.83 15.23 -21.40
CA LYS A 436 -13.40 13.89 -21.60
C LYS A 436 -13.19 13.37 -23.02
N MET A 437 -13.37 14.22 -24.03
CA MET A 437 -13.13 13.85 -25.43
C MET A 437 -11.65 13.58 -25.72
N ARG A 438 -10.73 14.36 -25.14
CA ARG A 438 -9.27 14.12 -25.27
C ARG A 438 -8.84 12.81 -24.62
N ASP A 439 -9.39 12.49 -23.44
CA ASP A 439 -9.11 11.23 -22.77
C ASP A 439 -9.68 10.03 -23.54
N GLN A 440 -10.86 10.18 -24.13
CA GLN A 440 -11.44 9.17 -25.02
C GLN A 440 -10.57 8.94 -26.26
N GLN A 441 -10.13 10.02 -26.93
CA GLN A 441 -9.24 9.93 -28.11
C GLN A 441 -7.88 9.29 -27.76
N LYS A 442 -7.30 9.65 -26.61
CA LYS A 442 -6.08 9.00 -26.11
C LYS A 442 -6.30 7.52 -25.82
N GLY A 443 -7.45 7.17 -25.21
CA GLY A 443 -7.82 5.78 -24.94
C GLY A 443 -7.97 4.96 -26.22
N GLU A 444 -8.62 5.51 -27.24
CA GLU A 444 -8.77 4.87 -28.56
C GLU A 444 -7.44 4.71 -29.27
N HIS A 445 -6.58 5.73 -29.24
CA HIS A 445 -5.24 5.68 -29.82
C HIS A 445 -4.35 4.64 -29.13
N ASN A 446 -4.35 4.60 -27.80
CA ASN A 446 -3.60 3.60 -27.03
C ASN A 446 -4.09 2.17 -27.29
N ARG A 447 -5.42 1.99 -27.41
CA ARG A 447 -6.00 0.68 -27.77
C ARG A 447 -5.58 0.26 -29.18
N HIS A 448 -5.54 1.19 -30.13
CA HIS A 448 -5.07 0.91 -31.48
C HIS A 448 -3.58 0.52 -31.50
N LEU A 449 -2.72 1.28 -30.81
CA LEU A 449 -1.29 0.95 -30.69
C LEU A 449 -1.05 -0.41 -30.02
N SER A 450 -1.81 -0.74 -28.98
CA SER A 450 -1.75 -2.04 -28.31
C SER A 450 -2.15 -3.18 -29.23
N GLN A 451 -3.21 -3.01 -30.03
CA GLN A 451 -3.62 -3.99 -31.04
C GLN A 451 -2.57 -4.18 -32.14
N VAL A 452 -1.95 -3.11 -32.61
CA VAL A 452 -0.86 -3.18 -33.61
C VAL A 452 0.36 -3.88 -33.03
N ALA A 453 0.75 -3.57 -31.81
CA ALA A 453 1.87 -4.21 -31.11
C ALA A 453 1.62 -5.71 -30.91
N GLN A 454 0.40 -6.09 -30.48
CA GLN A 454 0.03 -7.49 -30.27
C GLN A 454 0.03 -8.29 -31.58
N LYS A 455 -0.46 -7.71 -32.68
CA LYS A 455 -0.39 -8.33 -34.02
C LYS A 455 1.05 -8.51 -34.50
N SER A 456 1.89 -7.49 -34.32
CA SER A 456 3.31 -7.56 -34.68
C SER A 456 4.04 -8.64 -33.89
N PHE A 457 3.81 -8.69 -32.57
CA PHE A 457 4.38 -9.70 -31.68
C PHE A 457 3.93 -11.12 -32.07
N SER A 458 2.63 -11.31 -32.31
CA SER A 458 2.08 -12.60 -32.74
C SER A 458 2.71 -13.10 -34.05
N ALA A 459 2.88 -12.21 -35.03
CA ALA A 459 3.52 -12.54 -36.30
C ALA A 459 5.01 -12.92 -36.13
N GLN A 460 5.75 -12.17 -35.30
CA GLN A 460 7.17 -12.46 -35.01
C GLN A 460 7.33 -13.79 -34.29
N TRP A 461 6.47 -14.07 -33.30
CA TRP A 461 6.47 -15.33 -32.56
C TRP A 461 6.19 -16.50 -33.51
N ARG A 462 5.15 -16.41 -34.36
CA ARG A 462 4.79 -17.45 -35.33
C ARG A 462 5.95 -17.77 -36.27
N TYR A 463 6.61 -16.74 -36.81
CA TYR A 463 7.78 -16.90 -37.67
C TYR A 463 8.97 -17.57 -36.96
N GLY A 464 9.21 -17.22 -35.69
CA GLY A 464 10.25 -17.86 -34.87
C GLY A 464 9.99 -19.35 -34.65
N VAL A 465 8.75 -19.70 -34.33
CA VAL A 465 8.33 -21.10 -34.12
C VAL A 465 8.40 -21.91 -35.42
N ASP A 466 7.95 -21.37 -36.55
CA ASP A 466 7.99 -22.07 -37.84
C ASP A 466 9.43 -22.42 -38.25
N ARG A 467 10.40 -21.50 -38.03
CA ARG A 467 11.82 -21.80 -38.27
C ARG A 467 12.35 -22.93 -37.40
N LEU A 468 11.91 -23.02 -36.15
CA LEU A 468 12.29 -24.11 -35.25
C LEU A 468 11.67 -25.45 -35.70
N LEU A 469 10.42 -25.43 -36.16
CA LEU A 469 9.73 -26.61 -36.70
C LEU A 469 10.34 -27.10 -38.02
N GLU A 470 10.73 -26.20 -38.92
CA GLU A 470 11.48 -26.54 -40.13
C GLU A 470 12.80 -27.23 -39.79
N ARG A 471 13.55 -26.67 -38.84
CA ARG A 471 14.80 -27.27 -38.36
C ARG A 471 14.57 -28.66 -37.76
N ALA A 472 13.43 -28.88 -37.10
CA ALA A 472 13.06 -30.17 -36.54
C ALA A 472 12.77 -31.25 -37.58
N ARG A 473 12.40 -30.88 -38.81
CA ARG A 473 12.24 -31.86 -39.91
C ARG A 473 13.59 -32.47 -40.30
N CYS A 474 14.65 -31.66 -40.35
CA CYS A 474 15.98 -32.06 -40.79
C CYS A 474 16.82 -32.79 -39.74
N VAL A 475 16.45 -32.74 -38.46
CA VAL A 475 17.21 -33.40 -37.38
C VAL A 475 16.82 -34.87 -37.26
N THR A 476 17.82 -35.75 -37.40
CA THR A 476 17.67 -37.22 -37.29
C THR A 476 18.22 -37.79 -35.98
N SER A 477 18.90 -36.98 -35.16
CA SER A 477 19.50 -37.44 -33.89
C SER A 477 18.58 -37.18 -32.69
N GLN A 478 18.51 -38.15 -31.77
CA GLN A 478 17.70 -38.05 -30.55
C GLN A 478 18.09 -36.83 -29.70
N LYS A 479 19.40 -36.60 -29.50
CA LYS A 479 19.91 -35.43 -28.75
C LYS A 479 19.51 -34.11 -29.43
N GLY A 480 19.54 -34.04 -30.76
CA GLY A 480 19.12 -32.84 -31.49
C GLY A 480 17.63 -32.55 -31.35
N LEU A 481 16.78 -33.60 -31.35
CA LEU A 481 15.33 -33.45 -31.13
C LEU A 481 15.01 -32.99 -29.70
N MET A 482 15.74 -33.46 -28.68
CA MET A 482 15.58 -32.99 -27.31
C MET A 482 15.92 -31.50 -27.15
N VAL A 483 16.97 -31.02 -27.82
CA VAL A 483 17.33 -29.58 -27.81
C VAL A 483 16.21 -28.75 -28.44
N LEU A 484 15.65 -29.20 -29.57
CA LEU A 484 14.54 -28.53 -30.24
C LEU A 484 13.25 -28.55 -29.40
N GLN A 485 12.94 -29.64 -28.71
CA GLN A 485 11.82 -29.70 -27.76
C GLN A 485 11.96 -28.65 -26.65
N ASN A 486 13.16 -28.48 -26.10
CA ASN A 486 13.40 -27.47 -25.07
C ASN A 486 13.28 -26.03 -25.60
N LEU A 487 13.67 -25.78 -26.85
CA LEU A 487 13.51 -24.47 -27.49
C LEU A 487 12.03 -24.18 -27.78
N LEU A 488 11.29 -25.13 -28.33
CA LEU A 488 9.86 -24.99 -28.58
C LEU A 488 9.05 -24.88 -27.27
N ALA A 489 9.47 -25.57 -26.21
CA ALA A 489 8.86 -25.42 -24.88
C ALA A 489 9.07 -24.03 -24.27
N ARG A 490 10.17 -23.33 -24.62
CA ARG A 490 10.37 -21.92 -24.25
C ARG A 490 9.43 -20.99 -25.02
N GLU A 491 9.26 -21.22 -26.32
CA GLU A 491 8.31 -20.45 -27.14
C GLU A 491 6.86 -20.68 -26.68
N LEU A 492 6.53 -21.87 -26.18
CA LEU A 492 5.22 -22.20 -25.61
C LEU A 492 4.88 -21.33 -24.37
N LEU A 493 5.88 -20.95 -23.56
CA LEU A 493 5.67 -20.09 -22.39
C LEU A 493 5.34 -18.64 -22.77
N VAL A 494 5.64 -18.24 -24.01
CA VAL A 494 5.54 -16.87 -24.53
C VAL A 494 4.49 -16.78 -25.64
N ALA A 495 3.67 -17.82 -25.81
CA ALA A 495 2.66 -17.89 -26.84
C ALA A 495 1.61 -16.76 -26.69
N PRO A 496 1.26 -16.07 -27.79
CA PRO A 496 0.42 -14.87 -27.76
C PRO A 496 -1.07 -15.15 -27.56
N SER A 497 -1.52 -16.40 -27.75
CA SER A 497 -2.91 -16.82 -27.57
C SER A 497 -3.02 -18.27 -27.07
N GLU A 498 -4.18 -18.64 -26.54
CA GLU A 498 -4.47 -20.01 -26.10
C GLU A 498 -4.51 -21.01 -27.27
N ASP A 499 -5.03 -20.57 -28.42
CA ASP A 499 -5.00 -21.36 -29.66
C ASP A 499 -3.56 -21.66 -30.12
N ASP A 500 -2.66 -20.69 -29.97
CA ASP A 500 -1.23 -20.85 -30.28
C ASP A 500 -0.52 -21.80 -29.31
N CYS A 501 -0.90 -21.77 -28.02
CA CYS A 501 -0.45 -22.75 -27.02
C CYS A 501 -0.85 -24.17 -27.41
N ILE A 502 -2.12 -24.38 -27.72
CA ILE A 502 -2.66 -25.69 -28.10
C ILE A 502 -1.96 -26.18 -29.37
N TRP A 503 -1.88 -25.32 -30.39
CA TRP A 503 -1.22 -25.63 -31.66
C TRP A 503 0.24 -26.07 -31.48
N LEU A 504 1.04 -25.32 -30.70
CA LEU A 504 2.45 -25.64 -30.48
C LEU A 504 2.63 -26.89 -29.60
N SER A 505 1.76 -27.10 -28.61
CA SER A 505 1.78 -28.28 -27.75
C SER A 505 1.61 -29.59 -28.54
N MET A 506 0.75 -29.60 -29.57
CA MET A 506 0.61 -30.75 -30.47
C MET A 506 1.92 -31.06 -31.20
N HIS A 507 2.62 -30.03 -31.71
CA HIS A 507 3.88 -30.20 -32.42
C HIS A 507 5.01 -30.70 -31.50
N ILE A 508 5.08 -30.19 -30.27
CA ILE A 508 6.03 -30.68 -29.26
C ILE A 508 5.76 -32.14 -28.92
N SER A 509 4.48 -32.54 -28.83
CA SER A 509 4.10 -33.93 -28.55
C SER A 509 4.51 -34.88 -29.68
N ALA A 510 4.26 -34.51 -30.94
CA ALA A 510 4.73 -35.28 -32.10
C ALA A 510 6.26 -35.41 -32.16
N LEU A 511 6.99 -34.36 -31.77
CA LEU A 511 8.46 -34.42 -31.68
C LEU A 511 8.95 -35.33 -30.55
N LYS A 512 8.20 -35.46 -29.45
CA LYS A 512 8.50 -36.41 -28.37
C LYS A 512 8.36 -37.84 -28.84
N GLU A 513 7.28 -38.16 -29.54
CA GLU A 513 7.06 -39.48 -30.13
C GLU A 513 8.17 -39.86 -31.12
N ARG A 514 8.56 -38.92 -31.99
CA ARG A 514 9.67 -39.13 -32.93
C ARG A 514 11.01 -39.34 -32.22
N ALA A 515 11.31 -38.59 -31.15
CA ALA A 515 12.53 -38.79 -30.36
C ALA A 515 12.55 -40.14 -29.63
N LEU A 516 11.38 -40.62 -29.16
CA LEU A 516 11.22 -41.95 -28.55
C LEU A 516 11.46 -43.07 -29.57
N SER A 517 10.94 -42.93 -30.79
CA SER A 517 11.14 -43.92 -31.86
C SER A 517 12.61 -44.08 -32.30
N LEU A 518 13.40 -43.01 -32.23
CA LEU A 518 14.83 -43.02 -32.55
C LEU A 518 15.72 -43.54 -31.41
N GLY A 519 15.16 -43.72 -30.21
CA GLY A 519 15.84 -44.24 -29.01
C GLY A 519 15.55 -45.70 -28.70
N GLN A 520 14.66 -46.38 -29.44
CA GLN A 520 14.42 -47.81 -29.32
C GLN A 520 15.26 -48.59 -30.34
N SER A 521 16.40 -49.13 -29.90
CA SER A 521 16.97 -50.31 -30.52
C SER A 521 15.99 -51.47 -30.35
N VAL A 522 15.25 -51.82 -31.40
CA VAL A 522 14.49 -53.07 -31.47
C VAL A 522 15.50 -54.21 -31.50
N GLN A 523 15.78 -54.82 -30.35
CA GLN A 523 16.24 -56.20 -30.27
C GLN A 523 15.03 -57.05 -29.88
N LEU A 524 14.21 -57.39 -30.86
CA LEU A 524 13.37 -58.57 -30.78
C LEU A 524 14.26 -59.75 -31.17
N ALA A 525 14.98 -60.30 -30.19
CA ALA A 525 15.55 -61.64 -30.33
C ALA A 525 14.41 -62.64 -30.18
N ILE A 526 13.84 -63.04 -31.32
CA ILE A 526 13.13 -64.31 -31.44
C ILE A 526 14.19 -65.32 -31.82
N ASP A 527 14.67 -66.10 -30.86
CA ASP A 527 15.30 -67.39 -31.16
C ASP A 527 14.40 -68.49 -30.60
N ARG A 528 13.70 -69.14 -31.52
CA ARG A 528 13.25 -70.53 -31.40
C ARG A 528 14.39 -71.39 -31.94
N GLU A 529 14.91 -72.29 -31.11
CA GLU A 529 15.31 -73.67 -31.42
C GLU A 529 15.86 -74.27 -30.10
N ALA A 530 15.14 -75.17 -29.42
CA ALA A 530 15.08 -76.60 -29.68
C ALA A 530 16.44 -77.31 -29.55
N THR A 531 16.64 -78.03 -28.44
CA THR A 531 17.28 -79.37 -28.28
C THR A 531 17.47 -79.60 -26.78
N ALA A 532 16.72 -80.51 -26.14
CA ALA A 532 16.96 -81.95 -26.06
C ALA A 532 18.25 -82.31 -25.28
N SER A 533 18.14 -82.46 -23.95
CA SER A 533 18.53 -83.62 -23.14
C SER A 533 18.33 -83.32 -21.64
#